data_AF-A0A7S1CPZ2-F1
#
_entry.id   AF-A0A7S1CPZ2-F1
#
_cell.length_a   1.000
_cell.length_b   1.000
_cell.length_c   1.000
_cell.angle_alpha   90.00
_cell.angle_beta   90.00
_cell.angle_gamma   90.00
#
_symmetry.space_group_name_H-M   'P 1'
#
loop_
_entity.id
_entity.type
_entity.pdbx_description
1 polymer ?
#
loop_
_entity_poly.entity_id
_entity_poly.type
_entity_poly.pdbx_seq_one_letter_code
_entity_poly.pdbx_strand_id
1 'polypeptide(L)'
;ADVALSRDVKSGRAGVEFGPREWNEELQSYRELPRDRARERAVRDRSICRLVMDFTATACAGAVAIVEGTVAPINPGEEDSSLVFVNDNIFFSHALDSRGVYESVGG
;
A
#
# COMPACT_ATOMS: atom_id res chain seq x y z
N ALA A 1 -32.15 -17.03 15.72
CA ALA A 1 -31.59 -15.73 15.32
C ALA A 1 -30.47 -15.42 16.31
N ASP A 2 -29.20 -15.35 15.95
CA ASP A 2 -28.58 -15.09 14.66
C ASP A 2 -27.31 -15.91 14.47
N VAL A 3 -27.05 -16.24 13.21
CA VAL A 3 -25.84 -16.89 12.72
C VAL A 3 -24.79 -15.80 12.51
N ALA A 4 -23.71 -15.81 13.29
CA ALA A 4 -22.48 -15.10 12.93
C ALA A 4 -21.38 -16.14 12.73
N LEU A 5 -21.26 -16.56 11.47
CA LEU A 5 -20.17 -17.36 10.92
C LEU A 5 -18.83 -16.66 11.19
N SER A 6 -18.10 -17.12 12.19
CA SER A 6 -16.66 -16.87 12.29
C SER A 6 -15.97 -17.66 11.18
N ARG A 7 -15.78 -17.00 10.02
CA ARG A 7 -14.96 -17.48 8.91
C ARG A 7 -13.56 -16.92 9.05
N ASP A 8 -12.80 -17.45 10.01
CA ASP A 8 -11.34 -17.38 9.94
C ASP A 8 -10.83 -18.52 9.06
N VAL A 9 -11.06 -18.39 7.75
CA VAL A 9 -10.25 -19.11 6.77
C VAL A 9 -8.93 -18.36 6.67
N LYS A 10 -7.99 -18.68 7.58
CA LYS A 10 -6.57 -18.39 7.36
C LYS A 10 -6.10 -19.24 6.19
N SER A 11 -6.33 -18.73 4.98
CA SER A 11 -5.75 -19.25 3.74
C SER A 11 -4.25 -19.28 3.93
N GLY A 12 -3.69 -20.50 3.97
CA GLY A 12 -2.27 -20.75 4.21
C GLY A 12 -1.40 -19.92 3.29
N ARG A 13 -0.66 -18.97 3.87
CA ARG A 13 0.51 -18.36 3.25
C ARG A 13 1.67 -19.31 3.49
N ALA A 14 2.19 -19.91 2.42
CA ALA A 14 3.50 -20.53 2.45
C ALA A 14 4.52 -19.42 2.73
N GLY A 15 5.28 -19.56 3.83
CA GLY A 15 6.34 -18.63 4.22
C GLY A 15 5.82 -17.33 4.85
N VAL A 16 5.38 -17.37 6.11
CA VAL A 16 5.18 -16.13 6.88
C VAL A 16 6.54 -15.72 7.42
N GLU A 17 7.21 -14.79 6.72
CA GLU A 17 8.26 -13.98 7.35
C GLU A 17 7.63 -13.20 8.49
N PHE A 18 8.16 -13.40 9.71
CA PHE A 18 7.79 -12.60 10.88
C PHE A 18 8.50 -11.25 10.79
N GLY A 19 7.99 -10.37 9.93
CA GLY A 19 8.46 -9.01 9.72
C GLY A 19 7.35 -8.12 9.18
N PRO A 20 7.50 -6.79 9.26
CA PRO A 20 6.59 -5.87 8.58
C PRO A 20 6.61 -6.14 7.06
N ARG A 21 5.49 -5.91 6.38
CA ARG A 21 5.34 -6.24 4.96
C ARG A 21 6.25 -5.35 4.10
N GLU A 22 7.07 -5.96 3.27
CA GLU A 22 7.93 -5.25 2.31
C GLU A 22 7.30 -5.22 0.92
N TRP A 23 6.51 -4.19 0.63
CA TRP A 23 5.74 -4.05 -0.62
C TRP A 23 6.59 -4.14 -1.88
N ASN A 24 7.77 -3.51 -1.86
CA ASN A 24 8.68 -3.47 -3.00
C ASN A 24 9.32 -4.84 -3.26
N GLU A 25 9.75 -5.53 -2.21
CA GLU A 25 10.33 -6.88 -2.32
C GLU A 25 9.28 -7.88 -2.78
N GLU A 26 8.06 -7.81 -2.24
CA GLU A 26 6.96 -8.69 -2.67
C GLU A 26 6.61 -8.45 -4.15
N LEU A 27 6.49 -7.19 -4.59
CA LEU A 27 6.25 -6.87 -6.01
C LEU A 27 7.37 -7.39 -6.91
N GLN A 28 8.61 -7.20 -6.48
CA GLN A 28 9.78 -7.64 -7.23
C GLN A 28 9.81 -9.17 -7.36
N SER A 29 9.51 -9.90 -6.28
CA SER A 29 9.42 -11.36 -6.30
C SER A 29 8.39 -11.87 -7.32
N TYR A 30 7.23 -11.22 -7.42
CA TYR A 30 6.22 -11.59 -8.43
C TYR A 30 6.66 -11.25 -9.85
N ARG A 31 7.40 -10.15 -10.03
CA ARG A 31 7.92 -9.76 -11.35
C ARG A 31 8.95 -10.76 -11.88
N GLU A 32 9.71 -11.39 -11.00
CA GLU A 32 10.73 -12.40 -11.31
C GLU A 32 10.18 -13.80 -11.58
N LEU A 33 8.87 -14.03 -11.36
CA LEU A 33 8.24 -15.31 -11.68
C LEU A 33 8.36 -15.67 -13.19
N PRO A 34 8.46 -16.97 -13.53
CA PRO A 34 8.49 -17.43 -14.90
C PRO A 34 7.30 -16.91 -15.73
N ARG A 35 7.53 -16.71 -17.04
CA ARG A 35 6.53 -16.10 -17.94
C ARG A 35 6.40 -16.78 -19.30
N ASP A 36 7.03 -17.93 -19.48
CA ASP A 36 7.12 -18.60 -20.78
C ASP A 36 5.78 -19.27 -21.14
N ARG A 37 5.14 -19.91 -20.15
CA ARG A 37 3.85 -20.57 -20.34
C ARG A 37 2.68 -19.67 -19.93
N ALA A 38 1.55 -19.81 -20.62
CA ALA A 38 0.33 -19.05 -20.33
C ALA A 38 -0.13 -19.17 -18.87
N ARG A 39 -0.01 -20.38 -18.29
CA ARG A 39 -0.35 -20.63 -16.89
C ARG A 39 0.54 -19.85 -15.92
N GLU A 40 1.84 -19.73 -16.20
CA GLU A 40 2.78 -19.02 -15.33
C GLU A 40 2.48 -17.52 -15.35
N ARG A 41 2.22 -16.96 -16.54
CA ARG A 41 1.76 -15.58 -16.70
C ARG A 41 0.47 -15.31 -15.91
N ALA A 42 -0.52 -16.19 -16.02
CA ALA A 42 -1.78 -16.03 -15.31
C ALA A 42 -1.62 -16.05 -13.77
N VAL A 43 -0.69 -16.86 -13.24
CA VAL A 43 -0.38 -16.88 -11.80
C VAL A 43 0.31 -15.58 -11.40
N ARG A 44 1.35 -15.17 -12.13
CA ARG A 44 2.06 -13.91 -11.92
C ARG A 44 1.12 -12.70 -11.93
N ASP A 45 0.30 -12.58 -12.97
CA ASP A 45 -0.61 -11.45 -13.14
C ASP A 45 -1.64 -11.42 -12.01
N ARG A 46 -2.19 -12.57 -11.60
CA ARG A 46 -3.09 -12.65 -10.45
C ARG A 46 -2.40 -12.20 -9.15
N SER A 47 -1.17 -12.62 -8.91
CA SER A 47 -0.41 -12.21 -7.72
C SER A 47 -0.14 -10.71 -7.70
N ILE A 48 0.27 -10.13 -8.84
CA ILE A 48 0.49 -8.68 -8.99
C ILE A 48 -0.83 -7.92 -8.79
N CYS A 49 -1.92 -8.35 -9.43
CA CYS A 49 -3.22 -7.72 -9.24
C CYS A 49 -3.64 -7.73 -7.77
N ARG A 50 -3.45 -8.85 -7.07
CA ARG A 50 -3.76 -8.94 -5.64
C ARG A 50 -2.90 -7.99 -4.82
N LEU A 51 -1.60 -7.95 -5.08
CA LEU A 51 -0.68 -7.04 -4.39
C LEU A 51 -1.09 -5.58 -4.57
N VAL A 52 -1.44 -5.17 -5.79
CA VAL A 52 -1.86 -3.80 -6.09
C VAL A 52 -3.18 -3.45 -5.39
N MET A 53 -4.15 -4.38 -5.36
CA MET A 53 -5.40 -4.18 -4.63
C MET A 53 -5.14 -3.99 -3.13
N ASP A 54 -4.32 -4.86 -2.54
CA ASP A 54 -3.96 -4.77 -1.12
C ASP A 54 -3.20 -3.45 -0.82
N PHE A 55 -2.21 -3.10 -1.65
CA PHE A 55 -1.43 -1.86 -1.51
C PHE A 55 -2.32 -0.64 -1.57
N THR A 56 -3.25 -0.59 -2.53
CA THR A 56 -4.18 0.53 -2.68
C THR A 56 -5.07 0.67 -1.46
N ALA A 57 -5.62 -0.43 -0.95
CA ALA A 57 -6.46 -0.40 0.25
C ALA A 57 -5.69 0.11 1.48
N THR A 58 -4.47 -0.40 1.70
CA THR A 58 -3.61 0.05 2.80
C THR A 58 -3.18 1.51 2.63
N ALA A 59 -2.82 1.93 1.41
CA ALA A 59 -2.46 3.31 1.13
C ALA A 59 -3.63 4.28 1.40
N CYS A 60 -4.85 3.93 0.98
CA CYS A 60 -6.03 4.74 1.25
C CYS A 60 -6.30 4.86 2.77
N ALA A 61 -6.22 3.77 3.51
CA ALA A 61 -6.39 3.79 4.97
C ALA A 61 -5.30 4.64 5.66
N GLY A 62 -4.04 4.50 5.23
CA GLY A 62 -2.92 5.30 5.75
C GLY A 62 -3.09 6.80 5.47
N ALA A 63 -3.52 7.17 4.27
CA ALA A 63 -3.79 8.56 3.92
C ALA A 63 -4.89 9.17 4.80
N VAL A 64 -5.98 8.44 5.04
CA VAL A 64 -7.05 8.89 5.96
C VAL A 64 -6.51 9.07 7.38
N ALA A 65 -5.74 8.09 7.88
CA ALA A 65 -5.17 8.16 9.23
C ALA A 65 -4.19 9.33 9.41
N ILE A 66 -3.44 9.71 8.37
CA ILE A 66 -2.58 10.89 8.36
C ILE A 66 -3.42 12.17 8.44
N VAL A 67 -4.47 12.29 7.62
CA VAL A 67 -5.37 13.46 7.63
C VAL A 67 -6.09 13.62 8.96
N GLU A 68 -6.45 12.51 9.62
CA GLU A 68 -7.04 12.52 10.96
C GLU A 68 -6.02 12.80 12.09
N GLY A 69 -4.73 12.92 11.77
CA GLY A 69 -3.66 13.17 12.74
C GLY A 69 -3.28 11.96 13.61
N THR A 70 -3.73 10.75 13.22
CA THR A 70 -3.40 9.50 13.93
C THR A 70 -1.97 9.04 13.65
N VAL A 71 -1.41 9.40 12.49
CA VAL A 71 -0.03 9.09 12.09
C VAL A 71 0.82 10.35 12.18
N ALA A 72 1.88 10.31 13.00
CA ALA A 72 2.80 11.44 13.15
C ALA A 72 3.79 11.51 11.97
N PRO A 73 4.20 12.71 11.54
CA PRO A 73 5.24 12.85 10.53
C PRO A 73 6.60 12.45 11.10
N ILE A 74 7.50 12.03 10.22
CA ILE A 74 8.89 11.70 10.56
C ILE A 74 9.70 12.97 10.81
N ASN A 75 9.32 14.06 10.15
CA ASN A 75 9.97 15.37 10.17
C ASN A 75 9.03 16.46 10.75
N PRO A 76 8.55 16.35 12.01
CA PRO A 76 7.55 17.27 12.58
C PRO A 76 8.02 18.73 12.72
N GLY A 77 9.30 19.01 12.56
CA GLY A 77 9.86 20.37 12.67
C GLY A 77 9.90 21.13 11.34
N GLU A 78 9.50 20.49 10.24
CA GLU A 78 9.45 21.12 8.92
C GLU A 78 8.08 21.75 8.65
N GLU A 79 7.98 22.54 7.59
CA GLU A 79 6.72 23.13 7.14
C GLU A 79 5.71 22.04 6.76
N ASP A 80 4.41 22.28 7.01
CA ASP A 80 3.31 21.35 6.73
C ASP A 80 3.38 20.74 5.33
N SER A 81 3.73 21.55 4.32
CA SER A 81 3.87 21.10 2.93
C SER A 81 4.97 20.04 2.75
N SER A 82 6.03 20.14 3.55
CA SER A 82 7.22 19.29 3.49
C SER A 82 7.13 18.07 4.41
N LEU A 83 6.04 17.93 5.18
CA LEU A 83 5.87 16.79 6.07
C LEU A 83 5.77 15.48 5.30
N VAL A 84 6.45 14.49 5.86
CA VAL A 84 6.57 13.12 5.36
C VAL A 84 6.09 12.16 6.43
N PHE A 85 5.37 11.14 6.02
CA PHE A 85 4.80 10.12 6.90
C PHE A 85 5.16 8.72 6.39
N VAL A 86 5.27 7.77 7.30
CA VAL A 86 5.35 6.35 6.94
C VAL A 86 4.31 5.58 7.74
N ASN A 87 3.46 4.84 7.05
CA ASN A 87 2.48 3.95 7.65
C ASN A 87 2.41 2.63 6.86
N ASP A 88 2.43 1.49 7.55
CA ASP A 88 2.44 0.15 6.94
C ASP A 88 3.52 -0.01 5.84
N ASN A 89 4.72 0.53 6.08
CA ASN A 89 5.84 0.56 5.12
C ASN A 89 5.50 1.26 3.78
N ILE A 90 4.56 2.21 3.80
CA ILE A 90 4.24 3.09 2.67
C ILE A 90 4.67 4.51 3.04
N PHE A 91 5.39 5.16 2.14
CA PHE A 91 5.76 6.56 2.24
C PHE A 91 4.62 7.46 1.76
N PHE A 92 4.31 8.50 2.53
CA PHE A 92 3.31 9.52 2.19
C PHE A 92 3.89 10.92 2.33
N SER A 93 3.35 11.83 1.54
CA SER A 93 3.61 13.26 1.58
C SER A 93 2.35 13.99 1.11
N HIS A 94 2.24 15.27 1.45
CA HIS A 94 1.20 16.10 0.85
C HIS A 94 1.39 16.21 -0.67
N ALA A 95 0.28 16.18 -1.41
CA ALA A 95 0.29 16.46 -2.84
C ALA A 95 0.49 17.96 -3.02
N LEU A 96 1.71 18.37 -3.39
CA LEU A 96 2.05 19.76 -3.64
C LEU A 96 2.14 20.03 -5.14
N ASP A 97 1.46 21.07 -5.61
CA ASP A 97 1.74 21.67 -6.90
C ASP A 97 2.98 22.56 -6.84
N SER A 98 4.13 21.89 -6.94
CA SER A 98 5.45 22.54 -6.96
C SER A 98 5.65 23.55 -8.11
N ARG A 99 4.76 23.59 -9.11
CA ARG A 99 4.91 24.44 -10.30
C ARG A 99 3.80 25.48 -10.47
N GLY A 100 2.81 25.52 -9.56
CA GLY A 100 1.66 26.43 -9.66
C GLY A 100 0.77 26.18 -10.89
N VAL A 101 0.86 25.01 -11.52
CA VAL A 101 0.11 24.68 -12.75
C VAL A 101 -1.37 24.44 -12.46
N TYR A 102 -1.69 23.98 -11.25
CA TYR A 102 -3.03 23.59 -10.81
C TYR A 102 -3.64 24.56 -9.80
N GLU A 103 -2.97 25.70 -9.53
CA GLU A 103 -3.48 26.76 -8.65
C GLU A 103 -4.91 27.19 -9.02
N SER A 104 -5.23 27.25 -10.32
CA SER A 104 -6.57 27.61 -10.82
C SER A 104 -7.66 26.54 -10.61
N VAL A 105 -7.31 25.31 -10.24
CA VAL A 105 -8.24 24.18 -10.03
C VAL A 105 -8.22 23.63 -8.61
N GLY A 106 -7.54 24.31 -7.67
CA GLY A 106 -7.50 23.94 -6.25
C GLY A 106 -6.16 23.40 -5.76
N GLY A 107 -5.11 23.51 -6.58
CA GLY A 107 -3.77 22.96 -6.32
C GLY A 107 -3.51 21.63 -6.99
#